data_AF-A0A9E3QA08-F1
#
_entry.id   AF-A0A9E3QA08-F1
#
_cell.length_a   1.000
_cell.length_b   1.000
_cell.length_c   1.000
_cell.angle_alpha   90.00
_cell.angle_beta   90.00
_cell.angle_gamma   90.00
#
_symmetry.space_group_name_H-M   'P 1'
#
loop_
_entity.id
_entity.type
_entity.pdbx_description
1 polymer ?
#
loop_
_entity_poly.entity_id
_entity_poly.type
_entity_poly.pdbx_seq_one_letter_code
_entity_poly.pdbx_strand_id
1 'polypeptide(L)'
;MLRASVLLGLGVAFVSWLNLGAKAEAGEIIRFARFRAGQVESYGIVEGDRVRRISGDPFGAWQKTEATFPLADVELLVPVRPSKVLAVGLNYKSHLGDRPTPRVPEIFFKVPSCLVPSGGEIVLPPGSDDVHYEGEMVLVIGKRAKDVPPERAAEYVLGVTCGNDVSARDWQKNDLQWWRAKGSDTFGPCGPFLACGLDYDDLRLTTRVNGQVKQESRTNDLLFGVGAIVSWVSRHVTLEPGDLIYTGTPGRTSALKPGDVVEIELEGVGVLRNRVIAAQAPARSGESPRPR
;
A
#
# COMPACT_ATOMS: atom_id res chain seq x y z
N MET A 1 -79.83 -17.15 -17.02
CA MET A 1 -78.93 -16.01 -16.77
C MET A 1 -77.78 -16.49 -15.87
N LEU A 2 -76.69 -16.97 -16.48
CA LEU A 2 -75.50 -17.44 -15.78
C LEU A 2 -74.51 -16.26 -15.68
N ARG A 3 -74.10 -15.87 -14.47
CA ARG A 3 -73.05 -14.87 -14.25
C ARG A 3 -71.68 -15.56 -14.28
N ALA A 4 -70.83 -15.15 -15.21
CA ALA A 4 -69.42 -15.50 -15.26
C ALA A 4 -68.62 -14.57 -14.32
N SER A 5 -67.85 -15.15 -13.40
CA SER A 5 -66.85 -14.45 -12.60
C SER A 5 -65.48 -14.70 -13.21
N VAL A 6 -64.85 -13.63 -13.72
CA VAL A 6 -63.47 -13.63 -14.22
C VAL A 6 -62.57 -13.19 -13.06
N LEU A 7 -61.70 -14.08 -12.58
CA LEU A 7 -60.57 -13.69 -11.73
C LEU A 7 -59.38 -13.31 -12.61
N LEU A 8 -58.96 -12.04 -12.54
CA LEU A 8 -57.67 -11.57 -13.07
C LEU A 8 -56.56 -12.00 -12.11
N GLY A 9 -55.69 -12.91 -12.56
CA GLY A 9 -54.43 -13.22 -11.89
C GLY A 9 -53.35 -12.21 -12.30
N LEU A 10 -53.02 -11.27 -11.41
CA LEU A 10 -51.82 -10.43 -11.53
C LEU A 10 -50.60 -11.25 -11.07
N GLY A 11 -49.90 -11.84 -12.04
CA GLY A 11 -48.58 -12.43 -11.81
C GLY A 11 -47.54 -11.33 -11.62
N VAL A 12 -47.18 -11.03 -10.37
CA VAL A 12 -46.00 -10.22 -10.06
C VAL A 12 -44.77 -11.12 -10.21
N ALA A 13 -44.03 -10.95 -11.30
CA ALA A 13 -42.75 -11.60 -11.49
C ALA A 13 -41.74 -11.03 -10.48
N PHE A 14 -41.46 -11.81 -9.43
CA PHE A 14 -40.35 -11.58 -8.52
C PHE A 14 -39.05 -11.90 -9.28
N VAL A 15 -38.39 -10.88 -9.82
CA VAL A 15 -37.01 -11.00 -10.29
C VAL A 15 -36.11 -10.95 -9.07
N SER A 16 -35.78 -12.12 -8.54
CA SER A 16 -34.78 -12.29 -7.49
C SER A 16 -33.40 -11.92 -8.06
N TRP A 17 -32.95 -10.69 -7.76
CA TRP A 17 -31.54 -10.31 -7.88
C TRP A 17 -30.79 -10.90 -6.68
N LEU A 18 -30.42 -12.18 -6.78
CA LEU A 18 -29.38 -12.77 -5.93
C LEU A 18 -28.03 -12.27 -6.42
N ASN A 19 -27.69 -11.03 -6.06
CA ASN A 19 -26.35 -10.47 -6.19
C ASN A 19 -25.46 -11.13 -5.13
N LEU A 20 -24.91 -12.31 -5.45
CA LEU A 20 -23.71 -12.78 -4.76
C LEU A 20 -22.58 -11.83 -5.18
N GLY A 21 -22.13 -10.98 -4.26
CA GLY A 21 -20.89 -10.22 -4.44
C GLY A 21 -19.77 -11.20 -4.76
N ALA A 22 -19.03 -10.95 -5.83
CA ALA A 22 -17.92 -11.80 -6.23
C ALA A 22 -16.86 -11.79 -5.11
N LYS A 23 -16.55 -12.97 -4.58
CA LYS A 23 -15.32 -13.21 -3.83
C LYS A 23 -14.31 -13.77 -4.83
N ALA A 24 -13.05 -13.37 -4.74
CA ALA A 24 -11.99 -13.95 -5.55
C ALA A 24 -12.00 -15.49 -5.42
N GLU A 25 -11.98 -16.21 -6.54
CA GLU A 25 -11.79 -17.66 -6.52
C GLU A 25 -10.34 -17.99 -6.16
N ALA A 26 -10.11 -19.17 -5.55
CA ALA A 26 -8.78 -19.58 -5.14
C ALA A 26 -7.85 -19.70 -6.36
N GLY A 27 -6.80 -18.87 -6.40
CA GLY A 27 -5.78 -18.87 -7.47
C GLY A 27 -5.91 -17.76 -8.51
N GLU A 28 -6.96 -16.95 -8.50
CA GLU A 28 -7.05 -15.77 -9.38
C GLU A 28 -6.33 -14.57 -8.75
N ILE A 29 -5.35 -14.02 -9.47
CA ILE A 29 -4.67 -12.78 -9.06
C ILE A 29 -5.52 -11.59 -9.46
N ILE A 30 -6.06 -10.87 -8.47
CA ILE A 30 -6.83 -9.65 -8.69
C ILE A 30 -6.00 -8.45 -8.25
N ARG A 31 -5.90 -7.44 -9.13
CA ARG A 31 -5.25 -6.16 -8.83
C ARG A 31 -6.31 -5.07 -8.72
N PHE A 32 -6.49 -4.54 -7.52
CA PHE A 32 -7.34 -3.39 -7.25
C PHE A 32 -6.52 -2.10 -7.36
N ALA A 33 -7.07 -1.11 -8.05
CA ALA A 33 -6.60 0.26 -8.02
C ALA A 33 -7.63 1.14 -7.31
N ARG A 34 -7.16 2.01 -6.41
CA ARG A 34 -7.91 3.20 -6.03
C ARG A 34 -7.46 4.33 -6.95
N PHE A 35 -8.38 4.95 -7.66
CA PHE A 35 -8.06 5.93 -8.69
C PHE A 35 -9.06 7.09 -8.69
N ARG A 36 -8.65 8.21 -9.28
CA ARG A 36 -9.50 9.36 -9.54
C ARG A 36 -9.64 9.56 -11.05
N ALA A 37 -10.88 9.57 -11.53
CA ALA A 37 -11.25 9.94 -12.90
C ALA A 37 -12.06 11.25 -12.85
N GLY A 38 -11.46 12.34 -13.31
CA GLY A 38 -12.04 13.68 -13.11
C GLY A 38 -12.12 14.04 -11.63
N GLN A 39 -13.34 14.22 -11.10
CA GLN A 39 -13.59 14.54 -9.69
C GLN A 39 -14.05 13.33 -8.86
N VAL A 40 -14.13 12.14 -9.46
CA VAL A 40 -14.68 10.95 -8.81
C VAL A 40 -13.55 10.01 -8.41
N GLU A 41 -13.42 9.77 -7.11
CA GLU A 41 -12.60 8.67 -6.60
C GLU A 41 -13.38 7.36 -6.65
N SER A 42 -12.72 6.28 -7.04
CA SER A 42 -13.33 4.95 -7.15
C SER A 42 -12.30 3.86 -6.92
N TYR A 43 -12.79 2.66 -6.64
CA TYR A 43 -12.02 1.44 -6.80
C TYR A 43 -12.29 0.81 -8.17
N GLY A 44 -11.34 0.04 -8.66
CA GLY A 44 -11.51 -0.75 -9.87
C GLY A 44 -10.51 -1.89 -9.96
N ILE A 45 -10.77 -2.82 -10.88
CA ILE A 45 -9.90 -3.95 -11.20
C ILE A 45 -9.04 -3.57 -12.39
N VAL A 46 -7.73 -3.82 -12.29
CA VAL A 46 -6.77 -3.54 -13.34
C VAL A 46 -6.75 -4.69 -14.35
N GLU A 47 -7.04 -4.38 -15.61
CA GLU A 47 -7.14 -5.31 -16.73
C GLU A 47 -6.26 -4.77 -17.87
N GLY A 48 -5.01 -5.25 -17.96
CA GLY A 48 -4.03 -4.72 -18.92
C GLY A 48 -3.64 -3.26 -18.61
N ASP A 49 -3.86 -2.38 -19.58
CA ASP A 49 -3.62 -0.93 -19.50
C ASP A 49 -4.85 -0.13 -19.06
N ARG A 50 -5.90 -0.81 -18.58
CA ARG A 50 -7.17 -0.20 -18.16
C ARG A 50 -7.50 -0.53 -16.71
N VAL A 51 -8.33 0.31 -16.12
CA VAL A 51 -9.03 0.04 -14.86
C VAL A 51 -10.54 0.01 -15.10
N ARG A 52 -11.17 -1.11 -14.73
CA ARG A 52 -12.63 -1.25 -14.73
C ARG A 52 -13.16 -0.91 -13.34
N ARG A 53 -13.97 0.13 -13.24
CA ARG A 53 -14.56 0.56 -11.97
C ARG A 53 -15.43 -0.55 -11.36
N ILE A 54 -15.36 -0.71 -10.05
CA ILE A 54 -16.28 -1.55 -9.27
C ILE A 54 -17.25 -0.68 -8.46
N SER A 55 -18.45 -1.20 -8.20
CA SER A 55 -19.27 -0.75 -7.07
C SER A 55 -18.76 -1.41 -5.78
N GLY A 56 -18.86 -0.74 -4.64
CA GLY A 56 -18.30 -1.21 -3.37
C GLY A 56 -16.79 -0.96 -3.27
N ASP A 57 -16.11 -1.79 -2.47
CA ASP A 57 -14.68 -1.67 -2.20
C ASP A 57 -14.03 -3.06 -1.97
N PRO A 58 -12.68 -3.14 -1.96
CA PRO A 58 -11.95 -4.41 -1.82
C PRO A 58 -12.14 -5.13 -0.47
N PHE A 59 -12.66 -4.47 0.56
CA PHE A 59 -12.86 -5.05 1.90
C PHE A 59 -14.26 -5.65 2.08
N GLY A 60 -15.22 -5.25 1.23
CA GLY A 60 -16.61 -5.68 1.25
C GLY A 60 -17.04 -6.45 0.00
N ALA A 61 -18.35 -6.43 -0.25
CA ALA A 61 -18.91 -6.92 -1.50
C ALA A 61 -18.72 -5.89 -2.61
N TRP A 62 -18.31 -6.35 -3.79
CA TRP A 62 -18.11 -5.51 -4.95
C TRP A 62 -18.62 -6.17 -6.23
N GLN A 63 -18.86 -5.34 -7.26
CA GLN A 63 -19.25 -5.79 -8.60
C GLN A 63 -18.58 -4.94 -9.67
N LYS A 64 -18.10 -5.59 -10.74
CA LYS A 64 -17.60 -4.89 -11.93
C LYS A 64 -18.73 -4.06 -12.53
N THR A 65 -18.42 -2.82 -12.92
CA THR A 65 -19.31 -1.97 -13.71
C THR A 65 -18.86 -1.98 -15.18
N GLU A 66 -19.67 -1.41 -16.07
CA GLU A 66 -19.28 -1.20 -17.47
C GLU A 66 -18.29 -0.04 -17.66
N ALA A 67 -18.09 0.80 -16.63
CA ALA A 67 -17.19 1.94 -16.74
C ALA A 67 -15.72 1.47 -16.70
N THR A 68 -14.99 1.75 -17.79
CA THR A 68 -13.56 1.46 -17.91
C THR A 68 -12.79 2.72 -18.30
N PHE A 69 -11.59 2.86 -17.76
CA PHE A 69 -10.71 4.00 -18.00
C PHE A 69 -9.32 3.50 -18.39
N PRO A 70 -8.64 4.11 -19.39
CA PRO A 70 -7.20 3.91 -19.54
C PRO A 70 -6.49 4.29 -18.24
N LEU A 71 -5.52 3.48 -17.79
CA LEU A 71 -4.72 3.79 -16.61
C LEU A 71 -3.94 5.12 -16.78
N ALA A 72 -3.58 5.46 -18.02
CA ALA A 72 -2.91 6.72 -18.34
C ALA A 72 -3.80 7.96 -18.16
N ASP A 73 -5.12 7.80 -18.13
CA ASP A 73 -6.10 8.89 -18.06
C ASP A 73 -6.66 9.10 -16.64
N VAL A 74 -6.19 8.32 -15.67
CA VAL A 74 -6.62 8.41 -14.27
C VAL A 74 -5.45 8.72 -13.35
N GLU A 75 -5.73 9.39 -12.25
CA GLU A 75 -4.76 9.57 -11.18
C GLU A 75 -4.83 8.35 -10.25
N LEU A 76 -3.72 7.62 -10.13
CA LEU A 76 -3.61 6.55 -9.14
C LEU A 76 -3.45 7.14 -7.74
N LEU A 77 -4.19 6.58 -6.79
CA LEU A 77 -4.17 6.96 -5.38
C LEU A 77 -3.51 5.84 -4.58
N VAL A 78 -3.20 6.12 -3.31
CA VAL A 78 -2.75 5.08 -2.37
C VAL A 78 -3.84 3.99 -2.34
N PRO A 79 -3.51 2.70 -2.51
CA PRO A 79 -4.51 1.66 -2.77
C PRO A 79 -5.57 1.51 -1.68
N VAL A 80 -5.31 1.99 -0.46
CA VAL A 80 -6.22 1.88 0.69
C VAL A 80 -6.20 3.14 1.55
N ARG A 81 -7.08 3.20 2.56
CA ARG A 81 -7.16 4.27 3.56
C ARG A 81 -6.88 3.68 4.95
N PRO A 82 -5.60 3.58 5.37
CA PRO A 82 -5.25 2.95 6.63
C PRO A 82 -5.62 3.81 7.84
N SER A 83 -5.95 3.17 8.96
CA SER A 83 -6.00 3.84 10.26
C SER A 83 -4.59 4.06 10.82
N LYS A 84 -3.67 3.15 10.50
CA LYS A 84 -2.25 3.19 10.91
C LYS A 84 -1.34 2.50 9.90
N VAL A 85 -0.06 2.87 9.97
CA VAL A 85 1.02 2.31 9.16
C VAL A 85 2.09 1.80 10.11
N LEU A 86 2.42 0.52 10.01
CA LEU A 86 3.51 -0.11 10.75
C LEU A 86 4.60 -0.56 9.78
N ALA A 87 5.77 -0.84 10.32
CA ALA A 87 6.90 -1.33 9.56
C ALA A 87 7.78 -2.24 10.43
N VAL A 88 8.51 -3.15 9.79
CA VAL A 88 9.44 -4.08 10.43
C VAL A 88 10.87 -3.71 10.08
N GLY A 89 11.65 -3.32 11.08
CA GLY A 89 13.08 -3.09 10.90
C GLY A 89 13.85 -4.39 10.74
N LEU A 90 14.95 -4.35 9.99
CA LEU A 90 15.99 -5.41 10.01
C LEU A 90 15.47 -6.81 9.63
N ASN A 91 14.49 -6.91 8.73
CA ASN A 91 13.83 -8.17 8.41
C ASN A 91 14.42 -8.95 7.22
N TYR A 92 15.55 -8.50 6.66
CA TYR A 92 16.33 -9.27 5.68
C TYR A 92 17.75 -9.42 6.18
N LYS A 93 18.30 -10.64 6.08
CA LYS A 93 19.69 -10.91 6.46
C LYS A 93 20.69 -10.01 5.71
N SER A 94 20.42 -9.77 4.43
CA SER A 94 21.24 -8.91 3.56
C SER A 94 21.25 -7.43 3.98
N HIS A 95 20.31 -7.01 4.83
CA HIS A 95 20.19 -5.64 5.32
C HIS A 95 20.73 -5.44 6.75
N LEU A 96 21.10 -6.51 7.45
CA LEU A 96 21.60 -6.42 8.84
C LEU A 96 22.96 -5.72 8.94
N GLY A 97 23.81 -5.82 7.91
CA GLY A 97 25.22 -5.46 8.03
C GLY A 97 25.89 -6.30 9.11
N ASP A 98 26.54 -5.66 10.09
CA ASP A 98 27.21 -6.31 11.22
C ASP A 98 26.32 -6.49 12.46
N ARG A 99 25.02 -6.20 12.34
CA ARG A 99 24.08 -6.30 13.47
C ARG A 99 23.70 -7.77 13.74
N PRO A 100 23.42 -8.14 15.00
CA PRO A 100 22.88 -9.45 15.30
C PRO A 100 21.50 -9.61 14.68
N THR A 101 21.16 -10.85 14.28
CA THR A 101 19.80 -11.19 13.84
C THR A 101 18.81 -10.90 14.98
N PRO A 102 17.76 -10.09 14.74
CA PRO A 102 16.72 -9.87 15.73
C PRO A 102 16.06 -11.19 16.16
N ARG A 103 15.65 -11.29 17.43
CA ARG A 103 14.96 -12.48 17.96
C ARG A 103 13.45 -12.43 17.78
N VAL A 104 12.90 -11.24 17.57
CA VAL A 104 11.48 -10.95 17.36
C VAL A 104 11.37 -9.83 16.32
N PRO A 105 10.21 -9.69 15.63
CA PRO A 105 9.99 -8.57 14.72
C PRO A 105 10.14 -7.21 15.43
N GLU A 106 11.05 -6.37 14.95
CA GLU A 106 11.26 -5.01 15.47
C GLU A 106 10.28 -4.04 14.81
N ILE A 107 9.09 -3.95 15.39
CA ILE A 107 8.00 -3.13 14.87
C ILE A 107 8.17 -1.67 15.27
N PHE A 108 7.94 -0.76 14.32
CA PHE A 108 7.77 0.66 14.58
C PHE A 108 6.59 1.24 13.80
N PHE A 109 6.16 2.42 14.20
CA PHE A 109 5.07 3.15 13.54
C PHE A 109 5.62 4.15 12.52
N LYS A 110 4.96 4.17 11.36
CA LYS A 110 4.86 5.36 10.50
C LYS A 110 3.49 6.00 10.77
N VAL A 111 3.16 7.07 10.05
CA VAL A 111 1.85 7.74 10.16
C VAL A 111 1.15 7.79 8.80
N PRO A 112 -0.19 7.75 8.72
CA PRO A 112 -0.89 7.78 7.43
C PRO A 112 -0.59 9.01 6.55
N SER A 113 -0.18 10.15 7.14
CA SER A 113 0.17 11.36 6.36
C SER A 113 1.44 11.19 5.52
N CYS A 114 2.30 10.22 5.82
CA CYS A 114 3.50 9.95 5.01
C CYS A 114 3.19 9.30 3.65
N LEU A 115 1.97 8.80 3.46
CA LEU A 115 1.63 7.98 2.30
C LEU A 115 1.52 8.83 1.03
N VAL A 116 2.22 8.39 -0.02
CA VAL A 116 2.19 9.01 -1.34
C VAL A 116 1.95 7.94 -2.41
N PRO A 117 1.06 8.18 -3.40
CA PRO A 117 0.78 7.19 -4.44
C PRO A 117 1.93 7.06 -5.45
N SER A 118 1.83 6.04 -6.31
CA SER A 118 2.65 5.98 -7.53
C SER A 118 2.40 7.23 -8.40
N GLY A 119 3.47 7.81 -8.93
CA GLY A 119 3.48 9.09 -9.63
C GLY A 119 3.69 10.31 -8.73
N GLY A 120 3.52 10.18 -7.42
CA GLY A 120 3.74 11.27 -6.47
C GLY A 120 5.21 11.54 -6.16
N GLU A 121 5.46 12.57 -5.38
CA GLU A 121 6.81 13.08 -5.07
C GLU A 121 7.26 12.68 -3.66
N ILE A 122 8.52 12.28 -3.53
CA ILE A 122 9.24 12.14 -2.26
C ILE A 122 9.98 13.46 -2.03
N VAL A 123 9.67 14.14 -0.94
CA VAL A 123 10.24 15.46 -0.62
C VAL A 123 11.38 15.30 0.36
N LEU A 124 12.60 15.64 -0.05
CA LEU A 124 13.75 15.71 0.85
C LEU A 124 13.60 16.95 1.75
N PRO A 125 13.44 16.77 3.07
CA PRO A 125 13.15 17.87 3.99
C PRO A 125 14.38 18.74 4.23
N PRO A 126 14.21 20.03 4.55
CA PRO A 126 15.32 20.84 5.03
C PRO A 126 15.79 20.27 6.38
N GLY A 127 17.08 20.00 6.52
CA GLY A 127 17.67 19.49 7.76
C GLY A 127 17.87 17.97 7.83
N SER A 128 17.71 17.25 6.72
CA SER A 128 18.33 15.94 6.53
C SER A 128 19.07 15.91 5.19
N ASP A 129 20.34 15.52 5.24
CA ASP A 129 21.19 15.33 4.05
C ASP A 129 21.38 13.84 3.69
N ASP A 130 20.76 12.93 4.46
CA ASP A 130 20.99 11.49 4.38
C ASP A 130 19.68 10.68 4.36
N VAL A 131 18.88 10.90 3.31
CA VAL A 131 17.58 10.24 3.11
C VAL A 131 17.70 9.08 2.14
N HIS A 132 17.40 7.87 2.60
CA HIS A 132 17.55 6.63 1.83
C HIS A 132 16.20 6.09 1.34
N TYR A 133 16.21 5.39 0.21
CA TYR A 133 15.12 4.49 -0.19
C TYR A 133 15.20 3.15 0.55
N GLU A 134 14.07 2.47 0.69
CA GLU A 134 13.94 1.12 1.23
C GLU A 134 12.78 0.42 0.50
N GLY A 135 13.04 -0.32 -0.58
CA GLY A 135 11.98 -1.04 -1.28
C GLY A 135 11.48 -2.22 -0.46
N GLU A 136 10.16 -2.37 -0.33
CA GLU A 136 9.51 -3.39 0.50
C GLU A 136 8.23 -3.95 -0.12
N MET A 137 7.87 -5.16 0.28
CA MET A 137 6.49 -5.63 0.23
C MET A 137 5.70 -5.02 1.39
N VAL A 138 4.47 -4.57 1.13
CA VAL A 138 3.57 -4.03 2.15
C VAL A 138 2.32 -4.89 2.25
N LEU A 139 2.05 -5.41 3.45
CA LEU A 139 0.82 -6.13 3.74
C LEU A 139 -0.34 -5.15 3.89
N VAL A 140 -1.49 -5.51 3.34
CA VAL A 140 -2.76 -4.80 3.55
C VAL A 140 -3.69 -5.69 4.36
N ILE A 141 -4.05 -5.25 5.56
CA ILE A 141 -4.95 -5.99 6.44
C ILE A 141 -6.37 -5.94 5.88
N GLY A 142 -7.03 -7.09 5.75
CA GLY A 142 -8.39 -7.21 5.21
C GLY A 142 -9.49 -7.33 6.25
N LYS A 143 -9.15 -7.76 7.46
CA LYS A 143 -10.10 -8.01 8.56
C LYS A 143 -9.51 -7.56 9.88
N ARG A 144 -10.36 -7.18 10.82
CA ARG A 144 -9.92 -6.88 12.19
C ARG A 144 -9.16 -8.10 12.76
N ALA A 145 -7.93 -7.88 13.21
CA ALA A 145 -7.05 -8.90 13.76
C ALA A 145 -6.58 -8.51 15.17
N LYS A 146 -6.77 -9.42 16.12
CA LYS A 146 -6.30 -9.32 17.52
C LYS A 146 -5.93 -10.73 17.99
N ASP A 147 -4.75 -10.87 18.58
CA ASP A 147 -4.22 -12.13 19.11
C ASP A 147 -4.25 -13.29 18.08
N VAL A 148 -3.92 -12.99 16.83
CA VAL A 148 -3.96 -13.96 15.72
C VAL A 148 -2.74 -14.89 15.81
N PRO A 149 -2.90 -16.23 15.78
CA PRO A 149 -1.75 -17.13 15.72
C PRO A 149 -1.14 -17.15 14.29
N PRO A 150 0.18 -17.42 14.14
CA PRO A 150 0.88 -17.29 12.86
C PRO A 150 0.25 -18.06 11.70
N GLU A 151 -0.23 -19.28 11.95
CA GLU A 151 -0.84 -20.18 10.98
C GLU A 151 -2.17 -19.66 10.41
N ARG A 152 -2.81 -18.68 11.07
CA ARG A 152 -4.06 -18.05 10.63
C ARG A 152 -3.88 -16.66 10.05
N ALA A 153 -2.68 -16.10 10.10
CA ALA A 153 -2.41 -14.72 9.69
C ALA A 153 -2.86 -14.40 8.26
N ALA A 154 -2.67 -15.35 7.32
CA ALA A 154 -3.05 -15.17 5.93
C ALA A 154 -4.57 -14.89 5.75
N GLU A 155 -5.42 -15.39 6.65
CA GLU A 155 -6.88 -15.13 6.61
C GLU A 155 -7.25 -13.65 6.85
N TYR A 156 -6.33 -12.89 7.46
CA TYR A 156 -6.49 -11.48 7.85
C TYR A 156 -5.78 -10.52 6.91
N VAL A 157 -4.94 -11.01 5.99
CA VAL A 157 -4.31 -10.20 4.95
C VAL A 157 -5.20 -10.21 3.72
N LEU A 158 -5.63 -9.03 3.26
CA LEU A 158 -6.41 -8.90 2.02
C LEU A 158 -5.52 -9.16 0.80
N GLY A 159 -4.33 -8.57 0.82
CA GLY A 159 -3.41 -8.54 -0.29
C GLY A 159 -2.11 -7.83 0.08
N VAL A 160 -1.29 -7.62 -0.94
CA VAL A 160 -0.02 -6.91 -0.82
C VAL A 160 0.08 -5.78 -1.84
N THR A 161 0.94 -4.82 -1.55
CA THR A 161 1.31 -3.75 -2.47
C THR A 161 2.81 -3.46 -2.37
N CYS A 162 3.35 -2.62 -3.25
CA CYS A 162 4.74 -2.18 -3.11
C CYS A 162 4.81 -1.03 -2.09
N GLY A 163 5.93 -0.93 -1.40
CA GLY A 163 6.23 0.18 -0.51
C GLY A 163 7.67 0.66 -0.65
N ASN A 164 7.88 1.94 -0.31
CA ASN A 164 9.20 2.50 -0.07
C ASN A 164 9.25 3.07 1.35
N ASP A 165 9.99 2.45 2.27
CA ASP A 165 10.18 2.96 3.63
C ASP A 165 11.28 4.03 3.69
N VAL A 166 11.01 5.18 3.06
CA VAL A 166 11.98 6.28 2.97
C VAL A 166 12.43 6.70 4.36
N SER A 167 13.75 6.84 4.51
CA SER A 167 14.39 6.91 5.83
C SER A 167 15.49 7.98 5.88
N ALA A 168 15.28 9.03 6.67
CA ALA A 168 16.34 9.98 7.06
C ALA A 168 17.26 9.34 8.11
N ARG A 169 18.44 8.87 7.69
CA ARG A 169 19.37 8.07 8.53
C ARG A 169 20.00 8.88 9.65
N ASP A 170 20.30 10.13 9.37
CA ASP A 170 20.77 11.09 10.34
C ASP A 170 19.74 11.31 11.45
N TRP A 171 18.46 11.44 11.13
CA TRP A 171 17.39 11.53 12.13
C TRP A 171 17.20 10.21 12.87
N GLN A 172 17.23 9.08 12.15
CA GLN A 172 17.07 7.74 12.72
C GLN A 172 18.11 7.46 13.82
N LYS A 173 19.33 7.95 13.62
CA LYS A 173 20.45 7.79 14.57
C LYS A 173 20.37 8.73 15.77
N ASN A 174 19.85 9.94 15.58
CA ASN A 174 19.93 11.02 16.57
C ASN A 174 18.62 11.24 17.35
N ASP A 175 17.51 10.71 16.87
CA ASP A 175 16.22 10.78 17.57
C ASP A 175 16.02 9.62 18.54
N LEU A 176 15.22 9.85 19.57
CA LEU A 176 14.81 8.79 20.49
C LEU A 176 14.03 7.66 19.77
N GLN A 177 13.22 8.02 18.77
CA GLN A 177 12.27 7.12 18.08
C GLN A 177 12.27 7.42 16.57
N TRP A 178 11.96 6.42 15.74
CA TRP A 178 12.05 6.54 14.28
C TRP A 178 10.87 7.22 13.59
N TRP A 179 9.83 7.63 14.33
CA TRP A 179 8.61 8.19 13.74
C TRP A 179 8.88 9.40 12.85
N ARG A 180 9.86 10.25 13.19
CA ARG A 180 10.25 11.40 12.35
C ARG A 180 11.07 10.94 11.15
N ALA A 181 12.10 10.15 11.40
CA ALA A 181 13.00 9.61 10.38
C ALA A 181 12.30 8.83 9.26
N LYS A 182 11.18 8.16 9.57
CA LYS A 182 10.46 7.27 8.67
C LYS A 182 9.01 7.68 8.44
N GLY A 183 8.42 8.55 9.25
CA GLY A 183 7.01 8.93 9.18
C GLY A 183 6.76 10.37 8.72
N SER A 184 7.78 11.14 8.36
CA SER A 184 7.60 12.46 7.74
C SER A 184 6.74 12.38 6.47
N ASP A 185 6.07 13.48 6.14
CA ASP A 185 5.25 13.56 4.95
C ASP A 185 6.03 13.11 3.70
N THR A 186 5.36 12.34 2.83
CA THR A 186 5.92 11.70 1.63
C THR A 186 6.93 10.56 1.84
N PHE A 187 7.25 10.17 3.08
CA PHE A 187 8.22 9.09 3.36
C PHE A 187 7.64 7.67 3.29
N GLY A 188 6.35 7.51 2.97
CA GLY A 188 5.72 6.20 2.77
C GLY A 188 5.10 6.01 1.39
N PRO A 189 5.85 6.10 0.28
CA PRO A 189 5.31 5.71 -1.01
C PRO A 189 4.70 4.30 -0.97
N CYS A 190 3.48 4.16 -1.50
CA CYS A 190 2.69 2.93 -1.39
C CYS A 190 1.79 2.76 -2.62
N GLY A 191 1.84 1.61 -3.29
CA GLY A 191 1.11 1.35 -4.52
C GLY A 191 1.85 0.40 -5.49
N PRO A 192 1.55 0.43 -6.80
CA PRO A 192 0.47 1.19 -7.44
C PRO A 192 -0.90 0.54 -7.23
N PHE A 193 -0.93 -0.77 -6.97
CA PHE A 193 -2.15 -1.57 -6.85
C PHE A 193 -2.12 -2.41 -5.58
N LEU A 194 -3.28 -2.75 -5.06
CA LEU A 194 -3.48 -3.82 -4.09
C LEU A 194 -3.67 -5.13 -4.86
N ALA A 195 -2.74 -6.07 -4.73
CA ALA A 195 -2.83 -7.38 -5.34
C ALA A 195 -3.26 -8.44 -4.33
N CYS A 196 -4.28 -9.22 -4.68
CA CYS A 196 -4.78 -10.34 -3.90
C CYS A 196 -4.55 -11.65 -4.64
N GLY A 197 -4.46 -12.78 -3.90
CA GLY A 197 -4.37 -14.12 -4.49
C GLY A 197 -2.95 -14.54 -4.92
N LEU A 198 -1.92 -13.83 -4.46
CA LEU A 198 -0.51 -14.21 -4.65
C LEU A 198 0.00 -15.10 -3.51
N ASP A 199 1.09 -15.82 -3.76
CA ASP A 199 1.91 -16.40 -2.69
C ASP A 199 2.86 -15.32 -2.12
N TYR A 200 2.45 -14.69 -1.02
CA TYR A 200 3.19 -13.58 -0.42
C TYR A 200 4.55 -13.98 0.14
N ASP A 201 4.77 -15.28 0.40
CA ASP A 201 6.01 -15.78 0.95
C ASP A 201 7.07 -16.02 -0.13
N ASP A 202 6.76 -15.90 -1.43
CA ASP A 202 7.75 -16.05 -2.51
C ASP A 202 7.53 -15.12 -3.73
N LEU A 203 7.69 -13.81 -3.52
CA LEU A 203 7.62 -12.78 -4.55
C LEU A 203 8.97 -12.15 -4.79
N ARG A 204 9.36 -11.96 -6.06
CA ARG A 204 10.53 -11.13 -6.40
C ARG A 204 10.25 -9.67 -6.07
N LEU A 205 11.21 -9.04 -5.38
CA LEU A 205 11.22 -7.62 -5.05
C LEU A 205 12.45 -6.96 -5.67
N THR A 206 12.26 -5.87 -6.42
CA THR A 206 13.34 -5.12 -7.06
C THR A 206 13.19 -3.63 -6.79
N THR A 207 14.27 -2.97 -6.37
CA THR A 207 14.35 -1.51 -6.28
C THR A 207 15.29 -0.97 -7.34
N ARG A 208 14.84 -0.01 -8.13
CA ARG A 208 15.66 0.74 -9.08
C ARG A 208 15.72 2.22 -8.70
N VAL A 209 16.88 2.82 -8.93
CA VAL A 209 17.06 4.27 -8.87
C VAL A 209 17.63 4.72 -10.21
N ASN A 210 16.91 5.59 -10.91
CA ASN A 210 17.25 6.06 -12.26
C ASN A 210 17.47 4.89 -13.24
N GLY A 211 16.59 3.87 -13.18
CA GLY A 211 16.66 2.67 -14.02
C GLY A 211 17.72 1.64 -13.61
N GLN A 212 18.62 1.96 -12.67
CA GLN A 212 19.64 1.03 -12.20
C GLN A 212 19.12 0.20 -11.02
N VAL A 213 19.23 -1.13 -11.12
CA VAL A 213 18.90 -2.03 -10.00
C VAL A 213 19.86 -1.75 -8.84
N LYS A 214 19.28 -1.46 -7.67
CA LYS A 214 20.02 -1.22 -6.42
C LYS A 214 19.75 -2.28 -5.35
N GLN A 215 18.55 -2.84 -5.33
CA GLN A 215 18.16 -3.95 -4.46
C GLN A 215 17.41 -4.98 -5.29
N GLU A 216 17.66 -6.26 -5.01
CA GLU A 216 16.94 -7.40 -5.61
C GLU A 216 16.97 -8.56 -4.60
N SER A 217 15.81 -9.13 -4.29
CA SER A 217 15.64 -10.28 -3.38
C SER A 217 14.31 -10.97 -3.65
N ARG A 218 13.97 -11.97 -2.84
CA ARG A 218 12.62 -12.58 -2.79
C ARG A 218 12.05 -12.48 -1.38
N THR A 219 10.73 -12.48 -1.24
CA THR A 219 10.08 -12.39 0.08
C THR A 219 10.28 -13.63 0.95
N ASN A 220 10.73 -14.76 0.38
CA ASN A 220 11.17 -15.92 1.16
C ASN A 220 12.51 -15.70 1.90
N ASP A 221 13.23 -14.60 1.61
CA ASP A 221 14.43 -14.19 2.36
C ASP A 221 14.09 -13.37 3.62
N LEU A 222 12.81 -13.09 3.88
CA LEU A 222 12.36 -12.46 5.12
C LEU A 222 12.73 -13.32 6.33
N LEU A 223 13.33 -12.70 7.36
CA LEU A 223 13.64 -13.38 8.62
C LEU A 223 12.37 -13.74 9.39
N PHE A 224 11.38 -12.85 9.33
CA PHE A 224 10.03 -13.05 9.83
C PHE A 224 9.06 -12.88 8.67
N GLY A 225 8.48 -13.98 8.19
CA GLY A 225 7.46 -13.98 7.13
C GLY A 225 6.12 -13.41 7.59
N VAL A 226 5.13 -13.41 6.68
CA VAL A 226 3.81 -12.78 6.88
C VAL A 226 3.13 -13.26 8.16
N GLY A 227 3.16 -14.57 8.40
CA GLY A 227 2.57 -15.19 9.59
C GLY A 227 3.13 -14.67 10.90
N ALA A 228 4.45 -14.56 10.99
CA ALA A 228 5.15 -14.08 12.18
C ALA A 228 4.85 -12.59 12.44
N ILE A 229 4.88 -11.75 11.38
CA ILE A 229 4.65 -10.31 11.49
C ILE A 229 3.23 -10.02 12.00
N VAL A 230 2.20 -10.56 11.33
CA VAL A 230 0.80 -10.29 11.70
C VAL A 230 0.48 -10.83 13.09
N SER A 231 0.98 -12.03 13.42
CA SER A 231 0.80 -12.59 14.77
C SER A 231 1.44 -11.71 15.84
N TRP A 232 2.68 -11.29 15.61
CA TRP A 232 3.41 -10.46 16.56
C TRP A 232 2.72 -9.11 16.79
N VAL A 233 2.34 -8.41 15.72
CA VAL A 233 1.66 -7.11 15.82
C VAL A 233 0.30 -7.25 16.49
N SER A 234 -0.52 -8.21 16.06
CA SER A 234 -1.91 -8.36 16.55
C SER A 234 -2.01 -8.72 18.04
N ARG A 235 -0.96 -9.30 18.64
CA ARG A 235 -0.88 -9.50 20.10
C ARG A 235 -0.84 -8.19 20.87
N HIS A 236 -0.21 -7.17 20.31
CA HIS A 236 0.04 -5.90 20.99
C HIS A 236 -0.96 -4.81 20.58
N VAL A 237 -1.32 -4.76 19.30
CA VAL A 237 -2.18 -3.72 18.73
C VAL A 237 -3.22 -4.36 17.82
N THR A 238 -4.50 -4.00 18.01
CA THR A 238 -5.55 -4.42 17.07
C THR A 238 -5.28 -3.86 15.69
N LEU A 239 -5.18 -4.74 14.69
CA LEU A 239 -5.11 -4.38 13.28
C LEU A 239 -6.52 -4.25 12.71
N GLU A 240 -6.76 -3.25 11.87
CA GLU A 240 -8.05 -2.95 11.25
C GLU A 240 -7.96 -3.10 9.72
N PRO A 241 -9.09 -3.36 9.03
CA PRO A 241 -9.11 -3.38 7.57
C PRO A 241 -8.53 -2.09 6.97
N GLY A 242 -7.59 -2.25 6.05
CA GLY A 242 -6.87 -1.18 5.37
C GLY A 242 -5.54 -0.79 6.00
N ASP A 243 -5.24 -1.24 7.22
CA ASP A 243 -3.93 -0.98 7.83
C ASP A 243 -2.79 -1.60 7.02
N LEU A 244 -1.65 -0.91 7.06
CA LEU A 244 -0.46 -1.26 6.28
C LEU A 244 0.67 -1.75 7.18
N ILE A 245 1.38 -2.79 6.74
CA ILE A 245 2.62 -3.25 7.38
C ILE A 245 3.72 -3.41 6.34
N TYR A 246 4.71 -2.53 6.39
CA TYR A 246 5.96 -2.58 5.63
C TYR A 246 6.83 -3.70 6.20
N THR A 247 7.21 -4.67 5.36
CA THR A 247 7.74 -5.97 5.83
C THR A 247 9.26 -6.01 6.00
N GLY A 248 9.97 -4.93 5.69
CA GLY A 248 11.43 -4.82 5.69
C GLY A 248 12.01 -4.75 4.29
N THR A 249 13.24 -4.26 4.20
CA THR A 249 13.96 -4.04 2.94
C THR A 249 15.22 -4.92 2.83
N PRO A 250 15.58 -5.43 1.64
CA PRO A 250 16.79 -6.23 1.44
C PRO A 250 18.04 -5.39 1.13
N GLY A 251 19.22 -6.00 1.24
CA GLY A 251 20.46 -5.45 0.70
C GLY A 251 20.88 -4.10 1.30
N ARG A 252 21.63 -3.30 0.53
CA ARG A 252 22.09 -1.96 0.95
C ARG A 252 21.19 -0.88 0.37
N THR A 253 21.04 0.19 1.14
CA THR A 253 20.30 1.39 0.75
C THR A 253 21.28 2.54 0.54
N SER A 254 20.87 3.59 -0.16
CA SER A 254 21.75 4.73 -0.44
C SER A 254 20.96 6.02 -0.49
N ALA A 255 21.65 7.12 -0.19
CA ALA A 255 21.07 8.45 -0.17
C ALA A 255 20.49 8.83 -1.54
N LEU A 256 19.28 9.38 -1.49
CA LEU A 256 18.54 9.94 -2.61
C LEU A 256 18.96 11.39 -2.84
N LYS A 257 18.81 11.85 -4.08
CA LYS A 257 19.07 13.23 -4.48
C LYS A 257 17.86 13.83 -5.19
N PRO A 258 17.66 15.16 -5.12
CA PRO A 258 16.68 15.83 -5.96
C PRO A 258 16.89 15.48 -7.43
N GLY A 259 15.81 15.11 -8.12
CA GLY A 259 15.82 14.65 -9.51
C GLY A 259 15.84 13.13 -9.69
N ASP A 260 16.15 12.37 -8.64
CA ASP A 260 16.11 10.90 -8.72
C ASP A 260 14.69 10.38 -8.97
N VAL A 261 14.61 9.23 -9.65
CA VAL A 261 13.40 8.43 -9.79
C VAL A 261 13.61 7.10 -9.10
N VAL A 262 12.75 6.78 -8.14
CA VAL A 262 12.77 5.50 -7.42
C VAL A 262 11.62 4.64 -7.92
N GLU A 263 11.93 3.39 -8.25
CA GLU A 263 10.95 2.39 -8.71
C GLU A 263 11.05 1.14 -7.84
N ILE A 264 9.96 0.77 -7.17
CA ILE A 264 9.83 -0.48 -6.44
C ILE A 264 8.91 -1.39 -7.25
N GLU A 265 9.42 -2.54 -7.67
CA GLU A 265 8.67 -3.56 -8.40
C GLU A 265 8.51 -4.80 -7.53
N LEU A 266 7.26 -5.22 -7.36
CA LEU A 266 6.89 -6.45 -6.67
C LEU A 266 6.16 -7.37 -7.66
N GLU A 267 6.62 -8.62 -7.75
CA GLU A 267 6.08 -9.65 -8.62
C GLU A 267 4.57 -9.79 -8.46
N GLY A 268 3.83 -9.81 -9.57
CA GLY A 268 2.36 -9.90 -9.58
C GLY A 268 1.62 -8.62 -9.16
N VAL A 269 2.30 -7.61 -8.62
CA VAL A 269 1.70 -6.33 -8.20
C VAL A 269 1.86 -5.27 -9.27
N GLY A 270 3.09 -4.94 -9.66
CA GLY A 270 3.40 -3.84 -10.58
C GLY A 270 4.53 -2.96 -10.06
N VAL A 271 4.63 -1.73 -10.58
CA VAL A 271 5.72 -0.80 -10.27
C VAL A 271 5.20 0.45 -9.56
N LEU A 272 5.65 0.66 -8.33
CA LEU A 272 5.50 1.90 -7.59
C LEU A 272 6.63 2.84 -7.98
N ARG A 273 6.31 4.02 -8.52
CA ARG A 273 7.29 4.94 -9.09
C ARG A 273 7.13 6.33 -8.52
N ASN A 274 8.18 6.91 -7.96
CA ASN A 274 8.15 8.24 -7.36
C ASN A 274 9.35 9.07 -7.79
N ARG A 275 9.15 10.39 -7.97
CA ARG A 275 10.24 11.35 -8.19
C ARG A 275 10.69 11.92 -6.86
N VAL A 276 11.97 12.21 -6.73
CA VAL A 276 12.55 12.86 -5.56
C VAL A 276 12.73 14.34 -5.83
N ILE A 277 12.25 15.20 -4.94
CA ILE A 277 12.40 16.65 -5.02
C ILE A 277 13.01 17.21 -3.74
N ALA A 278 13.64 18.37 -3.82
CA ALA A 278 13.98 19.13 -2.62
C ALA A 278 12.73 19.84 -2.08
N ALA A 279 12.59 19.94 -0.77
CA ALA A 279 11.59 20.82 -0.19
C ALA A 279 11.78 22.25 -0.70
N GLN A 280 10.68 22.89 -1.12
CA GLN A 280 10.72 24.31 -1.44
C GLN A 280 10.95 25.09 -0.14
N ALA A 281 11.83 26.10 -0.18
CA ALA A 281 11.94 27.02 0.93
C ALA A 281 10.55 27.63 1.21
N PRO A 282 10.10 27.71 2.47
CA PRO A 282 8.82 28.31 2.76
C PRO A 282 8.80 29.73 2.17
N ALA A 283 7.75 30.05 1.41
CA ALA A 283 7.53 31.42 0.97
C ALA A 283 7.56 32.31 2.21
N ARG A 284 8.47 33.28 2.26
CA ARG A 284 8.57 34.22 3.39
C ARG A 284 7.23 34.92 3.52
N SER A 285 6.45 34.56 4.51
CA SER A 285 5.21 35.26 4.84
C SER A 285 5.56 36.63 5.42
N GLY A 286 5.44 37.68 4.61
CA GLY A 286 5.23 39.05 5.08
C GLY A 286 6.47 39.92 5.29
N GLU A 287 7.04 40.47 4.20
CA GLU A 287 7.38 41.90 4.24
C GLU A 287 6.08 42.66 4.00
N SER A 288 5.47 43.15 5.09
CA SER A 288 4.42 44.15 4.97
C SER A 288 5.02 45.42 4.37
N PRO A 289 4.46 46.03 3.30
CA PRO A 289 4.99 47.26 2.77
C PRO A 289 4.83 48.33 3.84
N ARG A 290 5.96 48.90 4.31
CA ARG A 290 5.92 50.02 5.25
C ARG A 290 5.14 51.17 4.60
N PRO A 291 4.10 51.70 5.24
CA PRO A 291 3.41 52.88 4.71
C PRO A 291 4.41 54.05 4.64
N ARG A 292 4.39 54.74 3.50
CA ARG A 292 5.07 56.04 3.33
C ARG A 292 4.27 57.14 4.00
#